data_AF-A0A1I3FR48-F1
#
_entry.id   AF-A0A1I3FR48-F1
#
_cell.length_a   1.000
_cell.length_b   1.000
_cell.length_c   1.000
_cell.angle_alpha   90.00
_cell.angle_beta   90.00
_cell.angle_gamma   90.00
#
_symmetry.space_group_name_H-M   'P 1'
#
loop_
_entity.id
_entity.type
_entity.pdbx_description
1 polymer ?
#
loop_
_entity_poly.entity_id
_entity_poly.type
_entity_poly.pdbx_seq_one_letter_code
_entity_poly.pdbx_strand_id
1 'polypeptide(L)'
;MAYTDELEPLLALEQELRRKIALRIAEEAGEQPGGDPSENQIAVADEVIANWTEAGEEDQDMRAFRPIGPLQQLLADHSLICERILDIRDRRLS
;
A
#
# COMPACT_ATOMS: atom_id res chain seq x y z
N MET A 1 0.28 -24.35 -21.70
CA MET A 1 -0.52 -23.57 -20.73
C MET A 1 0.33 -22.38 -20.34
N ALA A 2 -0.04 -21.16 -20.74
CA ALA A 2 0.67 -19.98 -20.29
C ALA A 2 0.39 -19.86 -18.79
N TYR A 3 1.42 -20.12 -17.97
CA TYR A 3 1.37 -19.81 -16.55
C TYR A 3 1.36 -18.29 -16.47
N THR A 4 0.17 -17.69 -16.53
CA THR A 4 0.03 -16.26 -16.25
C THR A 4 0.52 -16.10 -14.83
N ASP A 5 1.64 -15.40 -14.68
CA ASP A 5 2.26 -15.24 -13.38
C ASP A 5 1.31 -14.40 -12.52
N GLU A 6 0.56 -15.07 -11.62
CA GLU A 6 -0.39 -14.44 -10.70
C GLU A 6 0.24 -13.33 -9.85
N LEU A 7 1.58 -13.28 -9.77
CA LEU A 7 2.35 -12.27 -9.06
C LEU A 7 2.46 -10.95 -9.85
N GLU A 8 2.58 -10.99 -11.18
CA GLU A 8 2.70 -9.79 -12.02
C GLU A 8 1.56 -8.78 -11.82
N PRO A 9 0.27 -9.18 -11.88
CA PRO A 9 -0.82 -8.23 -11.67
C PRO A 9 -0.86 -7.70 -10.23
N LEU A 10 -0.44 -8.49 -9.24
CA LEU A 10 -0.37 -8.05 -7.84
C LEU A 10 0.75 -7.04 -7.61
N LEU A 11 1.92 -7.23 -8.23
CA LEU A 11 3.02 -6.28 -8.18
C LEU A 11 2.65 -4.96 -8.86
N ALA A 12 1.94 -5.02 -9.99
CA ALA A 12 1.44 -3.81 -10.65
C ALA A 12 0.44 -3.06 -9.77
N LEU A 13 -0.47 -3.78 -9.10
CA LEU A 13 -1.45 -3.22 -8.18
C LEU A 13 -0.79 -2.60 -6.94
N GLU A 14 0.21 -3.26 -6.37
CA GLU A 14 0.99 -2.73 -5.24
C GLU A 14 1.66 -1.39 -5.60
N GLN A 15 2.28 -1.30 -6.77
CA GLN A 15 2.91 -0.08 -7.27
C GLN A 15 1.90 1.02 -7.59
N GLU A 16 0.68 0.66 -8.01
CA GLU A 16 -0.42 1.62 -8.18
C GLU A 16 -0.90 2.16 -6.82
N LEU A 17 -1.04 1.29 -5.81
CA LEU A 17 -1.42 1.67 -4.46
C LEU A 17 -0.37 2.60 -3.83
N ARG A 18 0.93 2.30 -3.98
CA ARG A 18 2.00 3.18 -3.52
C ARG A 18 1.89 4.59 -4.11
N ARG A 19 1.59 4.70 -5.41
CA ARG A 19 1.35 6.01 -6.07
C ARG A 19 0.11 6.72 -5.54
N LYS A 20 -0.99 5.99 -5.33
CA LYS A 20 -2.22 6.55 -4.75
C LYS A 20 -2.02 7.06 -3.33
N ILE A 21 -1.24 6.35 -2.51
CA ILE A 21 -0.86 6.75 -1.16
C ILE A 21 -0.04 8.05 -1.21
N ALA A 22 0.97 8.12 -2.08
CA ALA A 22 1.77 9.33 -2.26
C ALA A 22 0.94 10.55 -2.65
N LEU A 23 0.05 10.40 -3.64
CA LEU A 23 -0.86 11.47 -4.04
C LEU A 23 -1.81 11.88 -2.92
N ARG A 24 -2.35 10.91 -2.16
CA ARG A 24 -3.24 11.19 -1.03
C ARG A 24 -2.54 11.97 0.07
N ILE A 25 -1.30 11.60 0.41
CA ILE A 25 -0.51 12.31 1.42
C ILE A 25 -0.23 13.75 0.95
N ALA A 26 0.14 13.92 -0.32
CA ALA A 26 0.36 15.24 -0.91
C ALA A 26 -0.91 16.11 -0.88
N GLU A 27 -2.06 15.52 -1.22
CA GLU A 27 -3.38 16.17 -1.11
C GLU A 27 -3.68 16.62 0.33
N GLU A 28 -3.43 15.75 1.32
CA GLU A 28 -3.63 16.07 2.74
C GLU A 28 -2.65 17.13 3.26
N ALA A 29 -1.45 17.21 2.68
CA ALA A 29 -0.46 18.26 2.93
C ALA A 29 -0.79 19.60 2.24
N GLY A 30 -1.84 19.65 1.41
CA GLY A 30 -2.27 20.85 0.68
C GLY A 30 -1.50 21.10 -0.62
N GLU A 31 -0.78 20.11 -1.14
CA GLU A 31 -0.16 20.19 -2.46
C GLU A 31 -1.20 20.03 -3.57
N GLN A 32 -0.93 20.55 -4.77
CA GLN A 32 -1.89 20.49 -5.87
C GLN A 32 -2.06 19.05 -6.37
N PRO A 33 -3.28 18.48 -6.34
CA PRO A 33 -3.56 17.21 -6.99
C PRO A 33 -3.48 17.39 -8.51
N GLY A 34 -2.53 16.73 -9.16
CA GLY A 34 -2.47 16.73 -10.62
C GLY A 34 -1.13 16.27 -11.18
N GLY A 35 -0.99 14.96 -11.38
CA GLY A 35 0.17 14.37 -12.04
C GLY A 35 0.57 13.03 -11.43
N ASP A 36 1.65 12.46 -11.95
CA ASP A 36 2.37 11.39 -11.27
C ASP A 36 3.04 11.95 -10.00
N PRO A 37 3.05 11.19 -8.89
CA PRO A 37 3.72 11.62 -7.67
C PRO A 37 5.22 11.84 -7.90
N SER A 38 5.78 12.89 -7.30
CA SER A 38 7.21 13.13 -7.32
C SER A 38 7.97 12.06 -6.52
N GLU A 39 9.27 11.89 -6.79
CA GLU A 39 10.12 10.98 -6.00
C GLU A 39 10.07 11.26 -4.49
N ASN A 40 9.96 12.55 -4.11
CA ASN A 40 9.83 12.94 -2.71
C ASN A 40 8.48 12.47 -2.11
N GLN A 41 7.39 12.60 -2.86
CA GLN A 41 6.07 12.12 -2.41
C GLN A 41 6.03 10.59 -2.30
N ILE A 42 6.73 9.88 -3.20
CA ILE A 42 6.91 8.43 -3.10
C ILE A 42 7.70 8.07 -1.84
N ALA A 43 8.81 8.76 -1.55
CA ALA A 43 9.60 8.51 -0.35
C ALA A 43 8.78 8.72 0.94
N VAL A 44 7.99 9.78 1.00
CA VAL A 44 7.08 10.03 2.13
C VAL A 44 6.02 8.93 2.25
N ALA A 45 5.49 8.45 1.12
CA ALA A 45 4.56 7.32 1.13
C ALA A 45 5.22 6.05 1.67
N ASP A 46 6.45 5.75 1.26
CA ASP A 46 7.21 4.59 1.74
C ASP A 46 7.45 4.67 3.26
N GLU A 47 7.77 5.85 3.79
CA GLU A 47 7.89 6.08 5.25
C GLU A 47 6.56 5.83 5.97
N VAL A 48 5.44 6.34 5.45
CA VAL A 48 4.12 6.14 6.05
C VAL A 48 3.70 4.67 5.99
N ILE A 49 3.96 3.98 4.88
CA ILE A 49 3.72 2.53 4.73
C ILE A 49 4.56 1.74 5.74
N ALA A 50 5.85 2.08 5.88
CA ALA A 50 6.73 1.44 6.86
C ALA A 50 6.23 1.64 8.28
N ASN A 51 5.88 2.88 8.65
CA ASN A 51 5.33 3.20 9.97
C ASN A 51 3.99 2.49 10.23
N TRP A 52 3.14 2.37 9.21
CA TRP A 52 1.88 1.63 9.30
C TRP A 52 2.10 0.13 9.54
N THR A 53 3.10 -0.44 8.89
CA THR A 53 3.48 -1.85 9.02
C THR A 53 4.12 -2.13 10.38
N GLU A 54 5.02 -1.24 10.84
CA GLU A 54 5.71 -1.36 12.14
C GLU A 54 4.77 -1.14 13.33
N ALA A 55 3.73 -0.30 13.19
CA ALA A 55 2.72 -0.10 14.22
C ALA A 55 1.98 -1.39 14.64
N GLY A 56 2.08 -2.46 13.83
CA GLY A 56 1.68 -3.83 14.22
C GLY A 56 0.17 -4.07 14.31
N GLU A 57 -0.19 -5.34 14.49
CA GLU A 57 -1.58 -5.83 14.54
C GLU A 57 -2.39 -5.22 15.70
N GLU A 58 -1.78 -4.92 16.84
CA GLU A 58 -2.46 -4.35 18.01
C GLU A 58 -3.11 -2.99 17.71
N ASP A 59 -2.44 -2.17 16.91
CA ASP A 59 -2.93 -0.85 16.52
C ASP A 59 -3.91 -0.93 15.35
N GLN A 60 -3.83 -1.99 14.53
CA GLN A 60 -4.77 -2.29 13.44
C GLN A 60 -6.13 -2.79 13.97
N ASP A 61 -6.14 -3.63 15.01
CA ASP A 61 -7.38 -4.09 15.67
C ASP A 61 -8.17 -2.93 16.28
N MET A 62 -7.47 -1.95 16.87
CA MET A 62 -8.11 -0.72 17.38
C MET A 62 -8.63 0.20 16.27
N ARG A 63 -8.04 0.14 15.06
CA ARG A 63 -8.46 0.92 13.88
C ARG A 63 -9.63 0.26 13.15
N ALA A 64 -9.78 -1.07 13.22
CA ALA A 64 -10.91 -1.81 12.63
C ALA A 64 -12.28 -1.36 13.18
N PHE A 65 -12.31 -0.80 14.40
CA PHE A 65 -13.53 -0.28 15.02
C PHE A 65 -13.74 1.24 14.83
N ARG A 66 -12.85 1.95 14.12
CA ARG A 66 -13.02 3.37 13.78
C ARG A 66 -13.29 3.55 12.30
N PRO A 67 -14.03 4.61 11.91
CA PRO A 67 -14.05 5.03 10.53
C PRO A 67 -12.61 5.36 10.09
N ILE A 68 -12.06 4.49 9.25
CA ILE A 68 -10.77 4.69 8.61
C ILE A 68 -10.92 5.78 7.54
N GLY A 69 -10.03 6.77 7.59
CA GLY A 69 -9.97 7.81 6.58
C GLY A 69 -9.47 7.27 5.24
N PRO A 70 -9.56 8.07 4.17
CA PRO A 70 -9.17 7.65 2.82
C PRO A 70 -7.72 7.15 2.72
N LEU A 71 -6.79 7.77 3.45
CA LEU A 71 -5.39 7.32 3.52
C LEU A 71 -5.26 5.97 4.22
N GLN A 72 -5.95 5.78 5.35
CA GLN A 72 -5.90 4.52 6.10
C GLN A 72 -6.48 3.35 5.30
N GLN A 73 -7.52 3.59 4.49
CA GLN A 73 -8.04 2.56 3.57
C GLN A 73 -6.97 2.13 2.54
N LEU A 74 -6.28 3.10 1.94
CA LEU A 74 -5.21 2.80 0.97
C LEU A 74 -4.05 2.02 1.59
N LEU A 75 -3.68 2.35 2.84
CA LEU A 75 -2.64 1.63 3.58
C LEU A 75 -3.06 0.21 3.94
N ALA A 76 -4.32 0.00 4.33
CA ALA A 76 -4.87 -1.33 4.60
C ALA A 76 -4.90 -2.19 3.31
N ASP A 77 -5.37 -1.62 2.19
CA ASP A 77 -5.38 -2.30 0.90
C ASP A 77 -3.96 -2.68 0.46
N HIS A 78 -2.99 -1.78 0.65
CA HIS A 78 -1.57 -2.04 0.37
C HIS A 78 -1.02 -3.21 1.19
N SER A 79 -1.31 -3.25 2.49
CA SER A 79 -0.91 -4.36 3.38
C SER A 79 -1.46 -5.70 2.90
N LEU A 80 -2.76 -5.76 2.57
CA LEU A 80 -3.41 -6.98 2.09
C LEU A 80 -2.80 -7.51 0.78
N ILE A 81 -2.44 -6.60 -0.14
CA ILE A 81 -1.75 -6.99 -1.38
C ILE A 81 -0.34 -7.51 -1.08
N CYS A 82 0.40 -6.87 -0.19
CA CYS A 82 1.72 -7.32 0.24
C CYS A 82 1.68 -8.72 0.88
N GLU A 83 0.73 -8.98 1.78
CA GLU A 83 0.49 -10.30 2.37
C GLU A 83 0.20 -11.34 1.29
N ARG A 84 -0.67 -11.01 0.33
CA ARG A 84 -1.00 -11.92 -0.78
C ARG A 84 0.21 -12.23 -1.67
N ILE A 85 1.06 -11.24 -1.93
CA ILE A 85 2.31 -11.40 -2.68
C ILE A 85 3.26 -12.34 -1.93
N LEU A 86 3.40 -12.16 -0.61
CA LEU A 86 4.23 -13.00 0.24
C LEU A 86 3.73 -14.45 0.25
N ASP A 87 2.42 -14.66 0.44
CA ASP A 87 1.78 -15.98 0.39
C ASP A 87 2.06 -16.73 -0.92
N ILE A 88 1.93 -16.04 -2.07
CA ILE A 88 2.19 -16.65 -3.38
C ILE A 88 3.67 -16.99 -3.55
N ARG A 89 4.57 -16.12 -3.08
CA ARG A 89 6.02 -16.37 -3.11
C ARG A 89 6.40 -17.56 -2.24
N ASP A 90 5.85 -17.65 -1.03
CA ASP A 90 6.10 -18.76 -0.11
C ASP A 90 5.67 -20.11 -0.71
N ARG A 91 4.47 -20.17 -1.30
CA ARG A 91 3.98 -21.37 -2.02
C ARG A 91 4.85 -21.79 -3.20
N ARG A 92 5.59 -20.86 -3.82
CA ARG A 92 6.52 -21.18 -4.93
C ARG A 92 7.88 -21.66 -4.45
N LEU A 93 8.24 -21.37 -3.21
CA LEU A 93 9.51 -21.76 -2.60
C LEU A 93 9.40 -23.11 -1.86
N SER A 94 8.19 -23.55 -1.53
CA SER A 94 7.89 -24.89 -0.98
C SER A 94 7.73 -25.96 -2.04
#